data_AF-A0A1X2IS90-F1
#
_entry.id   AF-A0A1X2IS90-F1
#
_cell.length_a   1.000
_cell.length_b   1.000
_cell.length_c   1.000
_cell.angle_alpha   90.00
_cell.angle_beta   90.00
_cell.angle_gamma   90.00
#
_symmetry.space_group_name_H-M   'P 1'
#
loop_
_entity.id
_entity.type
_entity.pdbx_description
1 polymer ?
#
loop_
_entity_poly.entity_id
_entity_poly.type
_entity_poly.pdbx_seq_one_letter_code
_entity_poly.pdbx_strand_id
1 'polypeptide(L)'
;MYEITSLFEVQRQGERDRYEPFENNANRKLLWHGSRMDNYMGILNQGLLCKPSRAHNSGSMFGDGLYFADMFCKSVNYCRSAKRPAYSALLLCEVALGKECEMDTHTPADYQPKEKGHLSVKGRGRLAPNPKNMVYDSSGVRITEK
;
A
#
# COMPACT_ATOMS: atom_id res chain seq x y z
N MET A 1 12.21 -13.37 -14.24
CA MET A 1 12.93 -12.26 -13.61
C MET A 1 12.20 -10.97 -13.97
N TYR A 2 12.10 -10.00 -13.07
CA TYR A 2 11.50 -8.70 -13.36
C TYR A 2 12.61 -7.68 -13.58
N GLU A 3 12.37 -6.72 -14.48
CA GLU A 3 13.28 -5.64 -14.81
C GLU A 3 12.51 -4.32 -14.75
N ILE A 4 13.15 -3.27 -14.20
CA ILE A 4 12.57 -1.93 -14.16
C ILE A 4 12.92 -1.27 -15.49
N THR A 5 11.91 -1.07 -16.34
CA THR A 5 12.08 -0.44 -17.66
C THR A 5 11.91 1.07 -17.62
N SER A 6 11.12 1.58 -16.67
CA SER A 6 10.87 3.01 -16.51
C SER A 6 10.49 3.32 -15.06
N LEU A 7 10.88 4.51 -14.61
CA LEU A 7 10.49 5.08 -13.32
C LEU A 7 9.90 6.46 -13.59
N PHE A 8 8.71 6.71 -13.04
CA PHE A 8 8.00 7.97 -13.21
C PHE A 8 7.72 8.56 -11.84
N GLU A 9 7.99 9.85 -11.69
CA GLU A 9 7.46 10.63 -10.58
C GLU A 9 5.99 10.96 -10.88
N VAL A 10 5.12 10.80 -9.88
CA VAL A 10 3.69 11.04 -10.02
C VAL A 10 3.26 12.04 -8.96
N GLN A 11 2.79 13.20 -9.42
CA GLN A 11 2.18 14.21 -8.56
C GLN A 11 0.74 14.45 -9.03
N ARG A 12 -0.23 13.98 -8.24
CA ARG A 12 -1.65 14.14 -8.54
C ARG A 12 -2.15 15.49 -8.03
N GLN A 13 -2.99 16.16 -8.84
CA GLN A 13 -3.60 17.43 -8.46
C GLN A 13 -4.42 17.29 -7.16
N GLY A 14 -4.15 18.16 -6.18
CA GLY A 14 -4.82 18.17 -4.88
C GLY A 14 -4.51 16.98 -3.97
N GLU A 15 -3.61 16.06 -4.34
CA GLU A 15 -3.24 14.95 -3.47
C GLU A 15 -2.35 15.39 -2.32
N ARG A 16 -1.42 16.33 -2.59
CA ARG A 16 -0.57 16.93 -1.56
C ARG A 16 -1.39 17.62 -0.47
N ASP A 17 -2.32 18.49 -0.86
CA ASP A 17 -3.18 19.22 0.10
C ASP A 17 -4.03 18.27 0.95
N ARG A 18 -4.49 17.15 0.38
CA ARG A 18 -5.23 16.11 1.12
C ARG A 18 -4.32 15.28 2.03
N TYR A 19 -3.03 15.19 1.71
CA TYR A 19 -2.04 14.44 2.48
C TYR A 19 -1.40 15.27 3.60
N GLU A 20 -1.34 16.61 3.45
CA GLU A 20 -0.75 17.56 4.40
C GLU A 20 -1.11 17.29 5.88
N PRO A 21 -2.38 16.98 6.25
CA PRO A 21 -2.72 16.69 7.65
C PRO A 21 -1.99 15.48 8.24
N PHE A 22 -1.43 14.61 7.41
CA PHE A 22 -0.74 13.38 7.77
C PHE A 22 0.77 13.43 7.54
N GLU A 23 1.31 14.49 6.93
CA GLU A 23 2.74 14.63 6.63
C GLU A 23 3.60 14.57 7.90
N ASN A 24 3.08 15.06 9.03
CA ASN A 24 3.77 15.01 10.32
C ASN A 24 3.46 13.77 11.16
N ASN A 25 2.67 12.82 10.64
CA ASN A 25 2.43 11.57 11.37
C ASN A 25 3.75 10.81 11.58
N ALA A 26 3.90 10.22 12.77
CA ALA A 26 4.93 9.22 12.98
C ALA A 26 4.70 8.02 12.04
N ASN A 27 5.77 7.30 11.69
CA ASN A 27 5.71 6.05 10.93
C ASN A 27 5.12 6.21 9.52
N ARG A 28 5.76 7.03 8.68
CA ARG A 28 5.49 7.11 7.24
C ARG A 28 6.41 6.15 6.48
N LYS A 29 5.88 5.43 5.50
CA LYS A 29 6.63 4.42 4.74
C LYS A 29 6.35 4.56 3.25
N LEU A 30 7.36 4.33 2.43
CA LEU A 30 7.20 4.13 1.00
C LEU A 30 6.85 2.65 0.75
N LEU A 31 5.64 2.37 0.28
CA LEU A 31 5.11 1.01 0.13
C LEU A 31 4.60 0.74 -1.29
N TRP A 32 4.69 -0.53 -1.69
CA TRP A 32 4.25 -0.99 -3.00
C TRP A 32 2.74 -1.20 -3.05
N HIS A 33 2.09 -0.67 -4.09
CA HIS A 33 0.74 -1.02 -4.48
C HIS A 33 0.73 -1.59 -5.90
N GLY A 34 0.13 -2.76 -6.07
CA GLY A 34 -0.04 -3.40 -7.37
C GLY A 34 -1.51 -3.46 -7.73
N SER A 35 -1.81 -3.20 -9.00
CA SER A 35 -3.16 -3.30 -9.55
C SER A 35 -3.07 -3.76 -11.00
N ARG A 36 -4.20 -4.18 -11.56
CA ARG A 36 -4.27 -4.51 -12.99
C ARG A 36 -4.07 -3.24 -13.83
N MET A 37 -3.46 -3.39 -15.01
CA MET A 37 -3.09 -2.26 -15.88
C MET A 37 -4.31 -1.38 -16.28
N ASP A 38 -5.47 -1.99 -16.47
CA ASP A 38 -6.74 -1.33 -16.77
C ASP A 38 -7.19 -0.33 -15.68
N ASN A 39 -6.75 -0.52 -14.43
CA ASN A 39 -7.11 0.36 -13.32
C ASN A 39 -6.25 1.63 -13.24
N TYR A 40 -5.06 1.66 -13.85
CA TYR A 40 -4.10 2.75 -13.63
C TYR A 40 -4.60 4.11 -14.11
N MET A 41 -5.33 4.18 -15.22
CA MET A 41 -5.91 5.45 -15.67
C MET A 41 -6.92 6.00 -14.65
N GLY A 42 -7.72 5.13 -14.03
CA GLY A 42 -8.62 5.50 -12.94
C GLY A 42 -7.85 5.95 -11.69
N ILE A 43 -6.82 5.21 -11.30
CA ILE A 43 -5.97 5.52 -10.14
C ILE A 43 -5.20 6.83 -10.34
N LEU A 44 -4.73 7.14 -11.55
CA LEU A 44 -4.03 8.38 -11.88
C LEU A 44 -4.97 9.58 -12.06
N ASN A 45 -6.25 9.35 -12.33
CA ASN A 45 -7.26 10.40 -12.36
C ASN A 45 -7.84 10.70 -10.96
N GLN A 46 -8.34 9.67 -10.25
CA GLN A 46 -9.14 9.83 -9.02
C GLN A 46 -8.41 9.47 -7.72
N GLY A 47 -7.32 8.71 -7.82
CA GLY A 47 -6.52 8.25 -6.70
C GLY A 47 -6.85 6.82 -6.35
N LEU A 48 -6.20 6.31 -5.31
CA LEU A 48 -6.56 5.02 -4.73
C LEU A 48 -7.86 5.18 -3.95
N LEU A 49 -8.90 4.46 -4.37
CA LEU A 49 -10.22 4.48 -3.74
C LEU A 49 -10.47 3.17 -3.01
N CYS A 50 -11.04 3.26 -1.80
CA CYS A 50 -11.63 2.09 -1.16
C CYS A 50 -12.76 1.57 -2.07
N LYS A 51 -12.87 0.25 -2.19
CA LYS A 51 -13.98 -0.36 -2.92
C LYS A 51 -15.31 0.11 -2.30
N PRO A 52 -16.38 0.26 -3.11
CA PRO A 52 -17.72 0.48 -2.59
C PRO A 52 -18.14 -0.72 -1.73
N SER A 53 -18.86 -0.47 -0.63
CA SER A 53 -19.32 -1.49 0.34
C SER A 53 -20.19 -2.61 -0.26
N ARG A 54 -20.69 -2.44 -1.49
CA ARG A 54 -21.54 -3.41 -2.21
C ARG A 54 -20.76 -4.34 -3.15
N ALA A 55 -19.45 -4.17 -3.32
CA ALA A 55 -18.63 -5.00 -4.19
C ALA A 55 -18.28 -6.36 -3.53
N HIS A 56 -18.21 -7.44 -4.32
CA HIS A 56 -17.90 -8.78 -3.83
C HIS A 56 -16.56 -8.84 -3.07
N ASN A 57 -16.54 -9.49 -1.90
CA ASN A 57 -15.44 -9.49 -0.92
C ASN A 57 -14.25 -10.39 -1.24
N SER A 58 -13.99 -10.74 -2.50
CA SER A 58 -12.82 -11.56 -2.80
C SER A 58 -11.53 -10.77 -2.61
N GLY A 59 -10.77 -11.06 -1.53
CA GLY A 59 -9.39 -10.62 -1.36
C GLY A 59 -9.12 -9.55 -0.27
N SER A 60 -10.10 -9.15 0.53
CA SER A 60 -9.94 -8.16 1.62
C SER A 60 -9.76 -8.85 2.99
N MET A 61 -8.53 -9.22 3.34
CA MET A 61 -8.21 -9.98 4.56
C MET A 61 -8.54 -9.23 5.87
N PHE A 62 -8.50 -7.89 5.86
CA PHE A 62 -8.71 -7.05 7.05
C PHE A 62 -9.79 -5.98 6.81
N GLY A 63 -10.78 -6.31 5.99
CA GLY A 63 -11.89 -5.41 5.66
C GLY A 63 -11.58 -4.39 4.56
N ASP A 64 -12.42 -3.39 4.44
CA ASP A 64 -12.41 -2.45 3.33
C ASP A 64 -11.35 -1.36 3.56
N GLY A 65 -10.41 -1.23 2.64
CA GLY A 65 -9.30 -0.30 2.77
C GLY A 65 -8.36 -0.32 1.58
N LEU A 66 -7.36 0.55 1.63
CA LEU A 66 -6.25 0.55 0.70
C LEU A 66 -5.17 -0.42 1.19
N TYR A 67 -4.73 -1.33 0.31
CA TYR A 67 -3.76 -2.37 0.65
C TYR A 67 -2.41 -2.06 0.02
N PHE A 68 -1.37 -2.14 0.84
CA PHE A 68 0.02 -1.91 0.46
C PHE A 68 0.90 -3.05 0.96
N ALA A 69 2.10 -3.18 0.38
CA ALA A 69 3.10 -4.14 0.84
C ALA A 69 4.50 -3.51 0.93
N ASP A 70 5.29 -3.98 1.88
CA ASP A 70 6.71 -3.67 2.02
C ASP A 70 7.59 -4.48 1.05
N MET A 71 7.04 -5.52 0.41
CA MET A 71 7.74 -6.36 -0.55
C MET A 71 7.12 -6.28 -1.95
N PHE A 72 7.96 -5.98 -2.94
CA PHE A 72 7.62 -5.97 -4.36
C PHE A 72 6.90 -7.26 -4.82
N CYS A 73 7.38 -8.43 -4.39
CA CYS A 73 6.86 -9.73 -4.81
C CYS A 73 5.40 -9.97 -4.38
N LYS A 74 4.94 -9.30 -3.31
CA LYS A 74 3.55 -9.38 -2.87
C LYS A 74 2.66 -8.54 -3.78
N SER A 75 3.05 -7.29 -4.05
CA SER A 75 2.27 -6.36 -4.87
C SER A 75 2.22 -6.74 -6.35
N VAL A 76 3.31 -7.29 -6.92
CA VAL A 76 3.31 -7.69 -8.35
C VAL A 76 2.28 -8.79 -8.68
N ASN A 77 1.89 -9.61 -7.70
CA ASN A 77 0.85 -10.61 -7.89
C ASN A 77 -0.52 -10.01 -8.22
N TYR A 78 -0.77 -8.76 -7.83
CA TYR A 78 -2.00 -8.01 -8.14
C TYR A 78 -1.98 -7.38 -9.53
N CYS A 79 -0.84 -7.40 -10.24
CA CYS A 79 -0.74 -6.92 -11.62
C CYS A 79 -1.17 -7.99 -12.65
N ARG A 80 -1.45 -9.22 -12.19
CA ARG A 80 -1.68 -10.37 -13.07
C ARG A 80 -3.01 -10.25 -13.83
N SER A 81 -2.95 -10.52 -15.12
CA SER A 81 -4.11 -10.71 -15.99
C SER A 81 -4.12 -12.15 -16.53
N ALA A 82 -5.21 -12.57 -17.16
CA ALA A 82 -5.35 -13.90 -17.77
C ALA A 82 -4.26 -14.18 -18.81
N LYS A 83 -3.79 -13.13 -19.50
CA LYS A 83 -2.60 -13.16 -20.36
C LYS A 83 -1.42 -12.57 -19.60
N ARG A 84 -0.21 -13.12 -19.79
CA ARG A 84 1.02 -12.49 -19.27
C ARG A 84 1.26 -11.20 -20.06
N PRO A 85 1.14 -10.01 -19.44
CA PRO A 85 1.38 -8.77 -20.16
C PRO A 85 2.89 -8.60 -20.40
N ALA A 86 3.25 -7.88 -21.47
CA ALA A 86 4.64 -7.50 -21.73
C ALA A 86 5.18 -6.52 -20.66
N TYR A 87 4.31 -5.68 -20.11
CA TYR A 87 4.62 -4.71 -19.07
C TYR A 87 3.58 -4.73 -17.95
N SER A 88 4.06 -4.48 -16.74
CA SER A 88 3.22 -4.26 -15.55
C SER A 88 3.65 -2.96 -14.90
N ALA A 89 2.69 -2.22 -14.36
CA ALA A 89 2.97 -1.04 -13.54
C ALA A 89 2.76 -1.39 -12.06
N LEU A 90 3.58 -0.81 -11.19
CA LEU A 90 3.40 -0.77 -9.74
C LEU A 90 3.52 0.67 -9.28
N LEU A 91 2.82 1.01 -8.20
CA LEU A 91 2.99 2.28 -7.51
C LEU A 91 3.88 2.10 -6.29
N LEU A 92 4.73 3.09 -6.03
CA LEU A 92 5.32 3.35 -4.72
C LEU A 92 4.60 4.55 -4.14
N CYS A 93 3.95 4.36 -3.00
CA CYS A 93 3.15 5.39 -2.33
C CYS A 93 3.76 5.71 -0.97
N GLU A 94 3.90 6.99 -0.64
CA GLU A 94 4.13 7.40 0.73
C GLU A 94 2.83 7.20 1.53
N VAL A 95 2.87 6.35 2.55
CA VAL A 95 1.71 6.01 3.37
C VAL A 95 1.98 6.41 4.81
N ALA A 96 1.16 7.33 5.32
CA ALA A 96 1.18 7.72 6.72
C ALA A 96 0.42 6.69 7.56
N LEU A 97 1.15 5.75 8.18
CA LEU A 97 0.54 4.65 8.91
C LEU A 97 0.19 5.02 10.35
N GLY A 98 0.91 5.96 10.95
CA GLY A 98 0.72 6.32 12.34
C GLY A 98 0.87 5.12 13.27
N LYS A 99 -0.01 5.04 14.28
CA LYS A 99 -0.10 3.90 15.18
C LYS A 99 -0.76 2.72 14.45
N GLU A 100 0.06 1.73 14.07
CA GLU A 100 -0.36 0.49 13.43
C GLU A 100 -1.01 -0.48 14.45
N CYS A 101 -2.11 -1.12 14.08
CA CYS A 101 -2.63 -2.30 14.76
C CYS A 101 -2.12 -3.56 14.07
N GLU A 102 -1.39 -4.42 14.78
CA GLU A 102 -0.99 -5.70 14.21
C GLU A 102 -2.14 -6.70 14.25
N MET A 103 -2.43 -7.31 13.09
CA MET A 103 -3.49 -8.31 12.94
C MET A 103 -2.97 -9.53 12.18
N ASP A 104 -3.56 -10.68 12.44
CA ASP A 104 -3.31 -11.94 11.76
C ASP A 104 -4.61 -12.77 11.64
N THR A 105 -4.51 -14.01 11.19
CA THR A 105 -5.67 -14.90 10.98
C THR A 105 -6.36 -15.35 12.27
N HIS A 106 -5.76 -15.10 13.45
CA HIS A 106 -6.36 -15.39 14.75
C HIS A 106 -7.00 -14.16 15.38
N THR A 107 -6.86 -12.98 14.76
CA THR A 107 -7.50 -11.77 15.26
C THR A 107 -9.02 -11.86 15.08
N PRO A 108 -9.83 -11.54 16.12
CA PRO A 108 -11.28 -11.62 16.02
C PRO A 108 -11.85 -10.77 14.87
N ALA A 109 -12.84 -11.30 14.16
CA ALA A 109 -13.44 -10.64 13.00
C ALA A 109 -14.18 -9.33 13.37
N ASP A 110 -14.61 -9.20 14.61
CA ASP A 110 -15.28 -8.02 15.18
C ASP A 110 -14.30 -7.02 15.82
N TYR A 111 -12.99 -7.28 15.76
CA TYR A 111 -12.00 -6.35 16.28
C TYR A 111 -12.03 -5.03 15.48
N GLN A 112 -12.12 -3.91 16.20
CA GLN A 112 -12.19 -2.57 15.62
C GLN A 112 -10.94 -1.74 15.95
N PRO A 113 -9.89 -1.76 15.09
CA PRO A 113 -8.64 -1.04 15.33
C PRO A 113 -8.83 0.46 15.55
N LYS A 114 -9.76 1.05 14.79
CA LYS A 114 -10.05 2.50 14.79
C LYS A 114 -10.59 2.98 16.14
N GLU A 115 -11.49 2.22 16.77
CA GLU A 115 -12.03 2.54 18.11
C GLU A 115 -10.95 2.48 19.20
N LYS A 116 -9.84 1.78 18.94
CA LYS A 116 -8.67 1.70 19.82
C LYS A 116 -7.58 2.73 19.47
N GLY A 117 -7.89 3.71 18.61
CA GLY A 117 -6.99 4.79 18.23
C GLY A 117 -5.86 4.39 17.27
N HIS A 118 -6.00 3.27 16.56
CA HIS A 118 -5.06 2.90 15.50
C HIS A 118 -5.47 3.57 14.19
N LEU A 119 -4.48 4.10 13.45
CA LEU A 119 -4.70 4.77 12.17
C LEU A 119 -4.57 3.80 10.98
N SER A 120 -3.92 2.66 11.18
CA SER A 120 -3.73 1.65 10.14
C SER A 120 -3.67 0.25 10.71
N VAL A 121 -3.77 -0.75 9.83
CA VAL A 121 -3.67 -2.17 10.15
C VAL A 121 -2.44 -2.75 9.47
N LYS A 122 -1.67 -3.53 10.21
CA LYS A 122 -0.50 -4.27 9.73
C LYS A 122 -0.78 -5.77 9.82
N GLY A 123 -1.00 -6.39 8.66
CA GLY A 123 -1.07 -7.85 8.55
C GLY A 123 0.29 -8.50 8.81
N ARG A 124 0.42 -9.31 9.85
CA ARG A 124 1.69 -9.99 10.18
C ARG A 124 1.98 -11.10 9.19
N GLY A 125 2.99 -10.88 8.34
CA GLY A 125 3.56 -11.88 7.45
C GLY A 125 4.65 -12.72 8.15
N ARG A 126 4.97 -13.88 7.58
CA ARG A 126 6.11 -14.71 8.01
C ARG A 126 7.46 -14.14 7.56
N LEU A 127 7.44 -13.42 6.44
CA LEU A 127 8.61 -12.79 5.82
C LEU A 127 8.37 -11.28 5.77
N ALA A 128 9.41 -10.52 6.10
CA ALA A 128 9.46 -9.07 6.01
C ALA A 128 10.90 -8.64 5.70
N PRO A 129 11.11 -7.44 5.15
CA PRO A 129 12.44 -6.87 4.99
C PRO A 129 13.18 -6.80 6.33
N ASN A 130 14.50 -6.95 6.29
CA ASN A 130 15.32 -6.91 7.50
C ASN A 130 15.26 -5.50 8.13
N PRO A 131 14.82 -5.36 9.39
CA PRO A 131 14.74 -4.06 10.06
C PRO A 131 16.07 -3.32 10.15
N LYS A 132 17.20 -4.02 10.06
CA LYS A 132 18.53 -3.42 10.09
C LYS A 132 18.93 -2.73 8.77
N ASN A 133 18.22 -3.03 7.67
CA ASN A 133 18.49 -2.48 6.34
C ASN A 133 17.48 -1.37 5.98
N MET A 134 16.84 -0.76 6.98
CA MET A 134 15.89 0.32 6.76
C MET A 134 16.65 1.61 6.41
N VAL A 135 16.33 2.17 5.25
CA VAL A 135 16.82 3.48 4.82
C VAL A 135 15.70 4.50 5.03
N TYR A 136 16.06 5.75 5.27
CA TYR A 136 15.12 6.86 5.36
C TYR A 136 15.55 7.94 4.39
N ASP A 137 14.58 8.58 3.74
CA ASP A 137 14.87 9.79 2.97
C ASP A 137 15.09 11.01 3.88
N SER A 138 15.39 12.15 3.28
CA SER A 138 15.58 13.41 4.02
C SER A 138 14.34 13.92 4.75
N SER A 139 13.15 13.42 4.40
CA SER A 139 11.87 13.77 5.04
C SER A 139 11.50 12.83 6.20
N GLY A 140 12.27 11.76 6.39
CA GLY A 140 12.03 10.73 7.41
C GLY A 140 11.07 9.62 6.96
N VAL A 141 10.75 9.53 5.68
CA VAL A 141 9.97 8.42 5.11
C VAL A 141 10.83 7.18 5.05
N ARG A 142 10.33 6.08 5.58
CA ARG A 142 11.04 4.80 5.55
C ARG A 142 10.97 4.16 4.18
N ILE A 143 12.12 3.91 3.58
CA ILE A 143 12.33 3.16 2.35
C ILE A 143 12.90 1.80 2.74
N THR A 144 12.20 0.72 2.39
CA THR A 144 12.63 -0.62 2.77
C THR A 144 13.51 -1.23 1.68
N GLU A 145 14.79 -1.40 1.96
CA GLU A 145 15.73 -2.13 1.09
C GLU A 145 15.79 -3.63 1.48
N LYS A 146 16.40 -4.42 0.60
CA LYS A 146 16.42 -5.89 0.62
C LYS A 146 17.13 -6.49 1.83
#